data_AF-A0AAI9T782-F1
#
_entry.id   AF-A0AAI9T782-F1
#
_cell.length_a   1.000
_cell.length_b   1.000
_cell.length_c   1.000
_cell.angle_alpha   90.00
_cell.angle_beta   90.00
_cell.angle_gamma   90.00
#
_symmetry.space_group_name_H-M   'P 1'
#
loop_
_entity.id
_entity.type
_entity.pdbx_description
1 polymer ?
#
loop_
_entity_poly.entity_id
_entity_poly.type
_entity_poly.pdbx_seq_one_letter_code
_entity_poly.pdbx_strand_id
1 'polypeptide(L)'
;MIEDDIYRASSQYRLWSYTEPSLQSLRASTNAVASERVRAALRRSRETHQSTASSAAGTPLPDNNTEIKNKDEKDVECLTPEEELVLVRYYCEKTLELGETYKPPIPTMVRATAIQYLRRFYLTNSPMTYHPKSIMACALFVATKTDNYYISLRQFADGIPGDTTTEDVIAPEFLLMQGLRFTFDVRHPFRGLEGGVMELQAIAQGQGQPAPHLPHETAEDLQQGLLSIAPPPVPSSSMSDRIARAHGTTRELLKSAAQMTDAYFLYTPSQIWFSAFLLADRPLAEFLLDVKLGGPVTATIPAPETDENGLVNPLYEIRSKLHHVLSECSALLQSYTPLSSDPAQMKSLKRIAKKLYHCQNPEKVNLAAAQKRESAQPSTAVQSDTGVVTSESETERLAKKRKLEQEQVVRQDGDVFGPELVTQRTKQ
;
A
#
# COMPACT_ATOMS: atom_id res chain seq x y z
N MET A 1 15.33 -2.52 20.16
CA MET A 1 16.02 -3.82 20.03
C MET A 1 16.73 -3.85 18.67
N ILE A 2 17.74 -4.71 18.48
CA ILE A 2 18.53 -4.77 17.22
C ILE A 2 17.63 -5.00 16.00
N GLU A 3 16.64 -5.88 16.14
CA GLU A 3 15.66 -6.20 15.09
C GLU A 3 14.83 -4.98 14.67
N ASP A 4 14.47 -4.12 15.61
CA ASP A 4 13.75 -2.88 15.31
C ASP A 4 14.62 -1.94 14.48
N ASP A 5 15.91 -1.84 14.79
CA ASP A 5 16.83 -0.95 14.07
C ASP A 5 17.06 -1.44 12.64
N ILE A 6 17.13 -2.77 12.44
CA ILE A 6 17.17 -3.38 11.10
C ILE A 6 15.90 -3.03 10.31
N TYR A 7 14.72 -3.12 10.92
CA TYR A 7 13.48 -2.74 10.25
C TYR A 7 13.44 -1.24 9.93
N ARG A 8 13.90 -0.38 10.85
CA ARG A 8 13.97 1.07 10.64
C ARG A 8 14.92 1.48 9.51
N ALA A 9 15.94 0.69 9.23
CA ALA A 9 16.83 0.92 8.09
C ALA A 9 16.19 0.57 6.73
N SER A 10 15.10 -0.20 6.70
CA SER A 10 14.42 -0.59 5.47
C SER A 10 13.76 0.58 4.75
N SER A 11 13.62 0.48 3.42
CA SER A 11 12.86 1.43 2.62
C SER A 11 11.37 1.47 3.02
N GLN A 12 10.81 0.35 3.47
CA GLN A 12 9.42 0.27 3.92
C GLN A 12 9.17 1.19 5.12
N TYR A 13 10.04 1.16 6.13
CA TYR A 13 9.90 2.06 7.27
C TYR A 13 10.13 3.51 6.87
N ARG A 14 11.24 3.78 6.17
CA ARG A 14 11.69 5.15 5.89
C ARG A 14 10.77 5.90 4.94
N LEU A 15 10.18 5.21 3.96
CA LEU A 15 9.48 5.85 2.85
C LEU A 15 7.98 5.51 2.80
N TRP A 16 7.55 4.42 3.45
CA TRP A 16 6.20 3.87 3.34
C TRP A 16 5.55 3.55 4.69
N SER A 17 6.04 4.14 5.78
CA SER A 17 5.38 4.12 7.08
C SER A 17 5.00 5.55 7.47
N TYR A 18 3.80 5.71 7.98
CA TYR A 18 3.15 7.01 8.20
C TYR A 18 2.37 6.98 9.51
N THR A 19 2.12 8.17 10.06
CA THR A 19 1.01 8.33 11.01
C THR A 19 -0.30 8.45 10.24
N GLU A 20 -1.42 8.07 10.84
CA GLU A 20 -2.74 8.18 10.20
C GLU A 20 -3.04 9.59 9.67
N PRO A 21 -2.81 10.69 10.43
CA PRO A 21 -3.03 12.04 9.92
C PRO A 21 -2.13 12.39 8.72
N SER A 22 -0.86 11.96 8.74
CA SER A 22 0.06 12.22 7.62
C SER A 22 -0.34 11.46 6.35
N LEU A 23 -0.85 10.23 6.48
CA LEU A 23 -1.34 9.43 5.37
C LEU A 23 -2.60 10.04 4.74
N GLN A 24 -3.54 10.50 5.58
CA GLN A 24 -4.74 11.20 5.12
C GLN A 24 -4.38 12.51 4.41
N SER A 25 -3.47 13.30 4.98
CA SER A 25 -2.98 14.55 4.38
C SER A 25 -2.30 14.31 3.03
N LEU A 26 -1.47 13.27 2.92
CA LEU A 26 -0.81 12.90 1.66
C LEU A 26 -1.84 12.58 0.57
N ARG A 27 -2.86 11.76 0.87
CA ARG A 27 -3.95 11.45 -0.06
C ARG A 27 -4.73 12.68 -0.49
N ALA A 28 -5.07 13.54 0.46
CA ALA A 28 -5.79 14.79 0.18
C ALA A 28 -4.98 15.71 -0.74
N SER A 29 -3.68 15.85 -0.50
CA SER A 29 -2.76 16.63 -1.34
C SER A 29 -2.69 16.05 -2.76
N THR A 30 -2.44 14.74 -2.88
CA THR A 30 -2.38 14.04 -4.18
C THR A 30 -3.68 14.22 -4.97
N ASN A 31 -4.84 14.07 -4.31
CA ASN A 31 -6.15 14.26 -4.94
C ASN A 31 -6.37 15.72 -5.38
N ALA A 32 -5.98 16.71 -4.57
CA ALA A 32 -6.13 18.12 -4.90
C ALA A 32 -5.31 18.50 -6.14
N VAL A 33 -4.03 18.12 -6.18
CA VAL A 33 -3.13 18.35 -7.32
C VAL A 33 -3.65 17.64 -8.57
N ALA A 34 -4.09 16.39 -8.44
CA ALA A 34 -4.66 15.64 -9.56
C ALA A 34 -5.95 16.29 -10.09
N SER A 35 -6.83 16.75 -9.19
CA SER A 35 -8.08 17.42 -9.55
C SER A 35 -7.83 18.68 -10.37
N GLU A 36 -6.84 19.50 -9.96
CA GLU A 36 -6.44 20.69 -10.72
C GLU A 36 -5.94 20.32 -12.12
N ARG A 37 -5.03 19.35 -12.21
CA ARG A 37 -4.46 18.88 -13.49
C ARG A 37 -5.52 18.32 -14.43
N VAL A 38 -6.47 17.55 -13.89
CA VAL A 38 -7.60 16.99 -14.65
C VAL A 38 -8.51 18.09 -15.18
N ARG A 39 -8.89 19.07 -14.33
CA ARG A 39 -9.73 20.20 -14.77
C ARG A 39 -9.02 21.00 -15.86
N ALA A 40 -7.73 21.26 -15.72
CA ALA A 40 -6.94 21.95 -16.73
C ALA A 40 -6.90 21.16 -18.06
N ALA A 41 -6.62 19.85 -18.02
CA ALA A 41 -6.58 19.00 -19.21
C ALA A 41 -7.95 18.92 -19.92
N LEU A 42 -9.04 18.84 -19.17
CA LEU A 42 -10.40 18.83 -19.72
C LEU A 42 -10.78 20.18 -20.35
N ARG A 43 -10.38 21.31 -19.75
CA ARG A 43 -10.55 22.64 -20.34
C ARG A 43 -9.81 22.74 -21.68
N ARG A 44 -8.52 22.35 -21.73
CA ARG A 44 -7.72 22.34 -22.97
C ARG A 44 -8.32 21.46 -24.07
N SER A 45 -8.80 20.28 -23.70
CA SER A 45 -9.44 19.35 -24.65
C SER A 45 -10.72 19.95 -25.24
N ARG A 46 -11.57 20.58 -24.42
CA ARG A 46 -12.79 21.26 -24.87
C ARG A 46 -12.49 22.43 -25.81
N GLU A 47 -11.50 23.27 -25.49
CA GLU A 47 -11.07 24.38 -26.33
C GLU A 47 -10.54 23.90 -27.70
N THR A 48 -9.77 22.80 -27.71
CA THR A 48 -9.27 22.18 -28.95
C THR A 48 -10.41 21.64 -29.81
N HIS A 49 -11.42 21.01 -29.20
CA HIS A 49 -12.60 20.53 -29.90
C HIS A 49 -13.49 21.67 -30.42
N GLN A 50 -13.61 22.77 -29.69
CA GLN A 50 -14.41 23.92 -30.11
C GLN A 50 -13.75 24.67 -31.27
N SER A 51 -12.43 24.87 -31.22
CA SER A 51 -11.67 25.52 -32.30
C SER A 51 -11.64 24.69 -33.60
N THR A 52 -11.53 23.36 -33.51
CA THR A 52 -11.65 22.46 -34.67
C THR A 52 -13.06 22.43 -35.26
N ALA A 53 -14.11 22.44 -34.42
CA ALA A 53 -15.49 22.53 -34.89
C ALA A 53 -15.81 23.87 -35.58
N SER A 54 -15.32 24.99 -35.05
CA SER A 54 -15.45 26.32 -35.66
C SER A 54 -14.68 26.45 -36.99
N SER A 55 -13.58 25.71 -37.16
CA SER A 55 -12.81 25.70 -38.41
C SER A 55 -13.44 24.83 -39.52
N ALA A 56 -14.35 23.91 -39.16
CA ALA A 56 -15.06 23.05 -40.11
C ALA A 56 -16.41 23.63 -40.58
N ALA A 57 -16.99 24.58 -39.84
CA ALA A 57 -18.27 25.22 -40.18
C ALA A 57 -18.04 26.54 -40.95
N GLY A 58 -17.87 26.45 -42.27
CA GLY A 58 -17.64 27.58 -43.18
C GLY A 58 -18.86 28.49 -43.47
N THR A 59 -19.85 28.60 -42.58
CA THR A 59 -21.03 29.45 -42.79
C THR A 59 -21.48 30.14 -41.50
N PRO A 60 -21.53 31.49 -41.45
CA PRO A 60 -22.04 32.20 -40.28
C PRO A 60 -23.57 32.11 -40.22
N LEU A 61 -24.11 31.41 -39.22
CA LEU A 61 -25.51 31.50 -38.80
C LEU A 61 -25.62 32.52 -37.65
N PRO A 62 -26.68 33.34 -37.60
CA PRO A 62 -26.76 34.46 -36.69
C PRO A 62 -26.99 34.00 -35.24
N ASP A 63 -26.40 34.78 -34.34
CA ASP A 63 -26.39 34.65 -32.89
C ASP A 63 -27.75 34.29 -32.28
N ASN A 64 -27.82 33.10 -31.70
CA ASN A 64 -28.85 32.76 -30.70
C ASN A 64 -28.25 31.97 -29.52
N ASN A 65 -26.93 32.03 -29.33
CA ASN A 65 -26.20 31.09 -28.46
C ASN A 65 -25.70 31.69 -27.15
N THR A 66 -26.14 32.90 -26.78
CA THR A 66 -25.74 33.58 -25.54
C THR A 66 -26.35 32.96 -24.29
N GLU A 67 -27.43 32.18 -24.40
CA GLU A 67 -28.07 31.49 -23.25
C GLU A 67 -27.54 30.07 -22.99
N ILE A 68 -26.87 29.43 -23.96
CA ILE A 68 -26.28 28.08 -23.77
C ILE A 68 -24.90 28.15 -23.11
N LYS A 69 -24.20 29.28 -23.19
CA LYS A 69 -22.84 29.45 -22.62
C LYS A 69 -22.77 29.32 -21.09
N ASN A 70 -23.87 29.58 -20.36
CA ASN A 70 -23.84 29.60 -18.89
C ASN A 70 -24.24 28.28 -18.20
N LYS A 71 -24.65 27.24 -18.93
CA LYS A 71 -25.05 25.95 -18.32
C LYS A 71 -23.91 24.92 -18.21
N ASP A 72 -22.84 25.09 -19.00
CA ASP A 72 -21.72 24.14 -19.11
C ASP A 72 -20.46 24.54 -18.31
N GLU A 73 -20.52 25.65 -17.57
CA GLU A 73 -19.56 26.02 -16.52
C GLU A 73 -19.77 25.24 -15.21
N LYS A 74 -20.47 24.09 -15.24
CA LYS A 74 -20.36 23.14 -14.14
C LYS A 74 -18.93 22.58 -14.14
N ASP A 75 -18.10 23.16 -13.28
CA ASP A 75 -16.78 22.63 -12.93
C ASP A 75 -16.87 21.11 -12.80
N VAL A 76 -16.00 20.39 -13.51
CA VAL A 76 -16.01 18.93 -13.52
C VAL A 76 -15.85 18.44 -12.08
N GLU A 77 -16.83 17.68 -11.61
CA GLU A 77 -16.84 17.13 -10.26
C GLU A 77 -15.83 15.98 -10.17
N CYS A 78 -14.64 16.29 -9.67
CA CYS A 78 -13.56 15.33 -9.41
C CYS A 78 -13.91 14.39 -8.24
N LEU A 79 -13.25 13.23 -8.21
CA LEU A 79 -13.37 12.28 -7.10
C LEU A 79 -12.86 12.91 -5.79
N THR A 80 -13.47 12.55 -4.66
CA THR A 80 -12.90 12.85 -3.34
C THR A 80 -11.80 11.84 -2.97
N PRO A 81 -10.92 12.14 -2.00
CA PRO A 81 -9.91 11.18 -1.53
C PRO A 81 -10.50 9.84 -1.06
N GLU A 82 -11.68 9.86 -0.45
CA GLU A 82 -12.39 8.66 0.02
C GLU A 82 -12.93 7.85 -1.16
N GLU A 83 -13.48 8.52 -2.18
CA GLU A 83 -13.94 7.88 -3.42
C GLU A 83 -12.77 7.22 -4.16
N GLU A 84 -11.61 7.89 -4.23
CA GLU A 84 -10.39 7.31 -4.79
C GLU A 84 -9.95 6.07 -4.00
N LEU A 85 -9.95 6.14 -2.67
CA LEU A 85 -9.54 5.03 -1.81
C LEU A 85 -10.45 3.79 -2.00
N VAL A 86 -11.77 3.99 -2.11
CA VAL A 86 -12.72 2.90 -2.40
C VAL A 86 -12.42 2.26 -3.75
N LEU A 87 -12.11 3.07 -4.76
CA LEU A 87 -11.77 2.56 -6.08
C LEU A 87 -10.44 1.79 -6.08
N VAL A 88 -9.40 2.32 -5.43
CA VAL A 88 -8.10 1.64 -5.29
C VAL A 88 -8.28 0.30 -4.58
N ARG A 89 -9.06 0.28 -3.50
CA ARG A 89 -9.38 -0.95 -2.77
C ARG A 89 -10.07 -1.99 -3.65
N TYR A 90 -11.06 -1.58 -4.44
CA TYR A 90 -11.71 -2.49 -5.40
C TYR A 90 -10.71 -3.15 -6.35
N TYR A 91 -9.77 -2.36 -6.89
CA TYR A 91 -8.75 -2.92 -7.78
C TYR A 91 -7.68 -3.74 -7.05
N CYS A 92 -7.44 -3.50 -5.75
CA CYS A 92 -6.63 -4.42 -4.92
C CYS A 92 -7.32 -5.78 -4.77
N GLU A 93 -8.64 -5.81 -4.52
CA GLU A 93 -9.42 -7.06 -4.49
C GLU A 93 -9.37 -7.76 -5.86
N LYS A 94 -9.51 -7.02 -6.96
CA LYS A 94 -9.36 -7.58 -8.32
C LYS A 94 -7.96 -8.09 -8.63
N THR A 95 -6.92 -7.49 -8.06
CA THR A 95 -5.54 -7.97 -8.20
C THR A 95 -5.37 -9.32 -7.52
N LEU A 96 -5.96 -9.48 -6.33
CA LEU A 96 -5.95 -10.75 -5.61
C LEU A 96 -6.67 -11.84 -6.41
N GLU A 97 -7.89 -11.55 -6.89
CA GLU A 97 -8.69 -12.46 -7.72
C GLU A 97 -7.93 -12.86 -9.00
N LEU A 98 -7.34 -11.90 -9.72
CA LEU A 98 -6.57 -12.15 -10.94
C LEU A 98 -5.39 -13.09 -10.69
N GLY A 99 -4.67 -12.91 -9.58
CA GLY A 99 -3.56 -13.81 -9.24
C GLY A 99 -4.01 -15.24 -8.94
N GLU A 100 -5.27 -15.44 -8.50
CA GLU A 100 -5.86 -16.75 -8.23
C GLU A 100 -6.34 -17.48 -9.49
N THR A 101 -6.63 -16.77 -10.57
CA THR A 101 -7.09 -17.39 -11.82
C THR A 101 -5.98 -18.11 -12.60
N TYR A 102 -4.71 -17.81 -12.31
CA TYR A 102 -3.56 -18.51 -12.92
C TYR A 102 -3.48 -19.97 -12.48
N LYS A 103 -2.86 -20.80 -13.32
CA LYS A 103 -2.68 -22.25 -13.08
C LYS A 103 -1.20 -22.62 -13.23
N PRO A 104 -0.47 -22.94 -12.13
CA PRO A 104 -0.90 -22.83 -10.74
C PRO A 104 -1.16 -21.37 -10.32
N PRO A 105 -1.94 -21.12 -9.24
CA PRO A 105 -2.16 -19.77 -8.72
C PRO A 105 -0.85 -19.06 -8.41
N ILE A 106 -0.80 -17.74 -8.67
CA ILE A 106 0.36 -16.93 -8.31
C ILE A 106 0.55 -17.00 -6.78
N PRO A 107 1.79 -17.17 -6.28
CA PRO A 107 2.04 -17.29 -4.84
C PRO A 107 1.45 -16.14 -4.03
N THR A 108 1.00 -16.43 -2.81
CA THR A 108 0.39 -15.43 -1.92
C THR A 108 1.30 -14.22 -1.67
N MET A 109 2.60 -14.46 -1.50
CA MET A 109 3.60 -13.39 -1.32
C MET A 109 3.60 -12.42 -2.50
N VAL A 110 3.71 -12.96 -3.72
CA VAL A 110 3.72 -12.18 -4.97
C VAL A 110 2.44 -11.36 -5.14
N ARG A 111 1.28 -11.94 -4.82
CA ARG A 111 -0.01 -11.22 -4.84
C ARG A 111 -0.05 -10.10 -3.80
N ALA A 112 0.45 -10.34 -2.60
CA ALA A 112 0.54 -9.32 -1.56
C ALA A 112 1.49 -8.18 -1.98
N THR A 113 2.65 -8.49 -2.56
CA THR A 113 3.59 -7.51 -3.12
C THR A 113 2.92 -6.63 -4.18
N ALA A 114 2.18 -7.24 -5.11
CA ALA A 114 1.45 -6.52 -6.14
C ALA A 114 0.40 -5.54 -5.56
N ILE A 115 -0.34 -5.98 -4.54
CA ILE A 115 -1.30 -5.12 -3.83
C ILE A 115 -0.57 -3.95 -3.16
N GLN A 116 0.56 -4.20 -2.49
CA GLN A 116 1.34 -3.13 -1.87
C GLN A 116 1.90 -2.15 -2.91
N TYR A 117 2.31 -2.62 -4.09
CA TYR A 117 2.72 -1.75 -5.19
C TYR A 117 1.58 -0.84 -5.64
N LEU A 118 0.37 -1.37 -5.82
CA LEU A 118 -0.78 -0.54 -6.16
C LEU A 118 -1.10 0.49 -5.08
N ARG A 119 -1.15 0.07 -3.81
CA ARG A 119 -1.45 0.98 -2.71
C ARG A 119 -0.41 2.10 -2.61
N ARG A 120 0.88 1.77 -2.71
CA ARG A 120 1.98 2.74 -2.69
C ARG A 120 1.93 3.70 -3.88
N PHE A 121 1.69 3.17 -5.08
CA PHE A 121 1.56 3.97 -6.29
C PHE A 121 0.45 5.02 -6.16
N TYR A 122 -0.70 4.63 -5.61
CA TYR A 122 -1.86 5.51 -5.43
C TYR A 122 -1.80 6.42 -4.18
N LEU A 123 -0.68 6.45 -3.44
CA LEU A 123 -0.44 7.51 -2.46
C LEU A 123 0.04 8.80 -3.12
N THR A 124 0.78 8.69 -4.23
CA THR A 124 1.40 9.83 -4.95
C THR A 124 0.82 10.03 -6.35
N ASN A 125 -0.10 9.17 -6.77
CA ASN A 125 -0.81 9.25 -8.02
C ASN A 125 -2.31 9.09 -7.78
N SER A 126 -3.13 9.76 -8.59
CA SER A 126 -4.59 9.64 -8.51
C SER A 126 -5.15 8.68 -9.58
N PRO A 127 -6.19 7.89 -9.26
CA PRO A 127 -6.99 7.14 -10.23
C PRO A 127 -7.56 8.00 -11.37
N MET A 128 -7.78 9.30 -11.14
CA MET A 128 -8.22 10.24 -12.17
C MET A 128 -7.15 10.49 -13.24
N THR A 129 -5.87 10.31 -12.90
CA THR A 129 -4.74 10.43 -13.83
C THR A 129 -4.41 9.09 -14.47
N TYR A 130 -4.26 8.03 -13.66
CA TYR A 130 -3.90 6.70 -14.10
C TYR A 130 -4.92 5.69 -13.62
N HIS A 131 -5.67 5.11 -14.55
CA HIS A 131 -6.77 4.21 -14.21
C HIS A 131 -6.26 2.89 -13.59
N PRO A 132 -6.77 2.45 -12.42
CA PRO A 132 -6.21 1.29 -11.72
C PRO A 132 -6.28 -0.04 -12.46
N LYS A 133 -7.25 -0.21 -13.36
CA LYS A 133 -7.29 -1.40 -14.24
C LYS A 133 -5.99 -1.60 -15.03
N SER A 134 -5.41 -0.52 -15.56
CA SER A 134 -4.18 -0.56 -16.36
C SER A 134 -2.94 -0.77 -15.51
N ILE A 135 -2.90 -0.16 -14.32
CA ILE A 135 -1.76 -0.28 -13.40
C ILE A 135 -1.73 -1.65 -12.70
N MET A 136 -2.90 -2.23 -12.40
CA MET A 136 -3.06 -3.52 -11.71
C MET A 136 -2.30 -4.66 -12.38
N ALA A 137 -2.48 -4.85 -13.69
CA ALA A 137 -1.84 -5.94 -14.43
C ALA A 137 -0.30 -5.81 -14.38
N CYS A 138 0.20 -4.59 -14.58
CA CYS A 138 1.61 -4.29 -14.48
C CYS A 138 2.16 -4.48 -13.07
N ALA A 139 1.43 -4.06 -12.02
CA ALA A 139 1.86 -4.24 -10.65
C ALA A 139 2.01 -5.72 -10.28
N LEU A 140 1.08 -6.55 -10.73
CA LEU A 140 1.17 -8.00 -10.57
C LEU A 140 2.34 -8.59 -11.36
N PHE A 141 2.58 -8.16 -12.59
CA PHE A 141 3.72 -8.61 -13.39
C PHE A 141 5.07 -8.18 -12.82
N VAL A 142 5.19 -6.94 -12.33
CA VAL A 142 6.43 -6.46 -11.71
C VAL A 142 6.68 -7.20 -10.40
N ALA A 143 5.65 -7.51 -9.61
CA ALA A 143 5.77 -8.32 -8.41
C ALA A 143 6.33 -9.73 -8.70
N THR A 144 5.97 -10.35 -9.83
CA THR A 144 6.54 -11.66 -10.19
C THR A 144 8.05 -11.57 -10.42
N LYS A 145 8.52 -10.47 -11.02
CA LYS A 145 9.96 -10.21 -11.22
C LYS A 145 10.68 -9.98 -9.88
N THR A 146 10.11 -9.18 -8.98
CA THR A 146 10.79 -8.77 -7.74
C THR A 146 10.82 -9.88 -6.68
N ASP A 147 9.81 -10.75 -6.67
CA ASP A 147 9.75 -11.92 -5.78
C ASP A 147 10.36 -13.20 -6.39
N ASN A 148 11.09 -13.09 -7.50
CA ASN A 148 11.74 -14.20 -8.20
C ASN A 148 10.78 -15.33 -8.63
N TYR A 149 9.52 -14.99 -8.92
CA TYR A 149 8.54 -15.90 -9.49
C TYR A 149 8.48 -15.72 -11.01
N TYR A 150 9.18 -16.59 -11.75
CA TYR A 150 9.25 -16.43 -13.20
C TYR A 150 7.95 -16.83 -13.90
N ILE A 151 7.38 -15.89 -14.66
CA ILE A 151 6.34 -16.11 -15.66
C ILE A 151 6.66 -15.26 -16.88
N SER A 152 6.61 -15.84 -18.08
CA SER A 152 6.89 -15.07 -19.30
C SER A 152 5.80 -14.01 -19.54
N LEU A 153 6.15 -12.88 -20.15
CA LEU A 153 5.19 -11.79 -20.42
C LEU A 153 4.00 -12.26 -21.27
N ARG A 154 4.24 -13.12 -22.27
CA ARG A 154 3.17 -13.68 -23.12
C ARG A 154 2.21 -14.55 -22.31
N GLN A 155 2.75 -15.52 -21.57
CA GLN A 155 1.95 -16.39 -20.70
C GLN A 155 1.20 -15.58 -19.64
N PHE A 156 1.81 -14.52 -19.12
CA PHE A 156 1.16 -13.63 -18.17
C PHE A 156 -0.03 -12.91 -18.82
N ALA A 157 0.17 -12.28 -19.98
CA ALA A 157 -0.88 -11.56 -20.70
C ALA A 157 -2.04 -12.49 -21.13
N ASP A 158 -1.73 -13.71 -21.59
CA ASP A 158 -2.73 -14.73 -21.97
C ASP A 158 -3.62 -15.15 -20.77
N GLY A 159 -3.12 -15.00 -19.55
CA GLY A 159 -3.87 -15.29 -18.32
C GLY A 159 -4.80 -14.16 -17.86
N ILE A 160 -4.71 -12.96 -18.45
CA ILE A 160 -5.55 -11.81 -18.07
C ILE A 160 -6.88 -11.89 -18.85
N PRO A 161 -8.03 -11.85 -18.17
CA PRO A 161 -9.32 -11.81 -18.85
C PRO A 161 -9.49 -10.57 -19.73
N GLY A 162 -9.90 -10.77 -20.99
CA GLY A 162 -10.18 -9.71 -21.98
C GLY A 162 -9.03 -9.49 -22.96
N ASP A 163 -9.06 -8.38 -23.68
CA ASP A 163 -8.13 -8.09 -24.80
C ASP A 163 -6.84 -7.39 -24.35
N THR A 164 -6.30 -7.75 -23.17
CA THR A 164 -5.08 -7.11 -22.64
C THR A 164 -3.85 -7.60 -23.40
N THR A 165 -3.14 -6.71 -24.08
CA THR A 165 -1.93 -7.05 -24.84
C THR A 165 -0.68 -7.05 -23.96
N THR A 166 0.40 -7.65 -24.44
CA THR A 166 1.70 -7.60 -23.76
C THR A 166 2.22 -6.17 -23.59
N GLU A 167 1.92 -5.29 -24.55
CA GLU A 167 2.24 -3.87 -24.57
C GLU A 167 1.49 -3.11 -23.47
N ASP A 168 0.23 -3.46 -23.22
CA ASP A 168 -0.57 -2.84 -22.16
C ASP A 168 -0.02 -3.16 -20.76
N VAL A 169 0.56 -4.35 -20.58
CA VAL A 169 1.18 -4.77 -19.31
C VAL A 169 2.49 -4.02 -19.06
N ILE A 170 3.32 -3.80 -20.08
CA ILE A 170 4.64 -3.16 -19.93
C ILE A 170 4.61 -1.63 -20.01
N ALA A 171 3.61 -1.04 -20.67
CA ALA A 171 3.53 0.41 -20.86
C ALA A 171 3.60 1.21 -19.53
N PRO A 172 2.89 0.83 -18.46
CA PRO A 172 3.02 1.51 -17.16
C PRO A 172 4.21 1.06 -16.32
N GLU A 173 5.09 0.15 -16.77
CA GLU A 173 6.13 -0.46 -15.93
C GLU A 173 7.06 0.60 -15.33
N PHE A 174 7.63 1.47 -16.16
CA PHE A 174 8.52 2.52 -15.68
C PHE A 174 7.80 3.54 -14.79
N LEU A 175 6.57 3.92 -15.15
CA LEU A 175 5.72 4.81 -14.37
C LEU A 175 5.43 4.23 -12.97
N LEU A 176 5.11 2.94 -12.90
CA LEU A 176 4.91 2.23 -11.65
C LEU A 176 6.19 2.25 -10.82
N MET A 177 7.34 1.90 -11.41
CA MET A 177 8.64 1.91 -10.71
C MET A 177 8.98 3.29 -10.13
N GLN A 178 8.71 4.37 -10.88
CA GLN A 178 8.86 5.74 -10.40
C GLN A 178 7.93 6.05 -9.22
N GLY A 179 6.64 5.69 -9.33
CA GLY A 179 5.67 5.85 -8.25
C GLY A 179 6.03 5.04 -6.99
N LEU A 180 6.76 3.93 -7.15
CA LEU A 180 7.31 3.12 -6.06
C LEU A 180 8.67 3.63 -5.55
N ARG A 181 9.17 4.76 -6.06
CA ARG A 181 10.49 5.31 -5.72
C ARG A 181 11.62 4.28 -5.90
N PHE A 182 11.46 3.35 -6.84
CA PHE A 182 12.36 2.21 -7.05
C PHE A 182 12.59 1.33 -5.81
N THR A 183 11.64 1.33 -4.87
CA THR A 183 11.73 0.54 -3.62
C THR A 183 10.84 -0.68 -3.66
N PHE A 184 11.41 -1.76 -4.20
CA PHE A 184 10.70 -3.01 -4.48
C PHE A 184 10.63 -3.97 -3.28
N ASP A 185 11.48 -3.80 -2.26
CA ASP A 185 11.45 -4.61 -1.03
C ASP A 185 10.16 -4.32 -0.23
N VAL A 186 9.35 -5.35 -0.05
CA VAL A 186 8.14 -5.33 0.76
C VAL A 186 8.26 -6.40 1.84
N ARG A 187 8.24 -5.97 3.10
CA ARG A 187 8.29 -6.84 4.27
C ARG A 187 6.87 -7.27 4.61
N HIS A 188 6.60 -8.56 4.46
CA HIS A 188 5.29 -9.13 4.72
C HIS A 188 5.19 -9.82 6.10
N PRO A 189 3.99 -9.85 6.69
CA PRO A 189 3.73 -10.47 8.00
C PRO A 189 3.79 -12.01 8.00
N PHE A 190 3.71 -12.67 6.84
CA PHE A 190 3.55 -14.13 6.76
C PHE A 190 4.69 -14.92 7.40
N ARG A 191 5.95 -14.51 7.19
CA ARG A 191 7.10 -15.23 7.77
C ARG A 191 7.18 -15.07 9.29
N GLY A 192 6.76 -13.92 9.82
CA GLY A 192 6.68 -13.67 11.26
C GLY A 192 5.67 -14.59 11.93
N LEU A 193 4.52 -14.80 11.27
CA LEU A 193 3.51 -15.77 11.71
C LEU A 193 4.10 -17.20 11.79
N GLU A 194 4.80 -17.66 10.75
CA GLU A 194 5.41 -19.00 10.78
C GLU A 194 6.39 -19.15 11.95
N GLY A 195 7.19 -18.12 12.24
CA GLY A 195 8.11 -18.12 13.39
C GLY A 195 7.39 -18.20 14.74
N GLY A 196 6.33 -17.39 14.93
CA GLY A 196 5.55 -17.40 16.17
C GLY A 196 4.81 -18.73 16.39
N VAL A 197 4.30 -19.33 15.32
CA VAL A 197 3.67 -20.65 15.37
C VAL A 197 4.70 -21.73 15.70
N MET A 198 5.85 -21.76 15.03
CA MET A 198 6.93 -22.70 15.35
C MET A 198 7.33 -22.65 16.83
N GLU A 199 7.40 -21.45 17.41
CA GLU A 199 7.69 -21.25 18.82
C GLU A 199 6.59 -21.81 19.73
N LEU A 200 5.32 -21.53 19.46
CA LEU A 200 4.20 -22.10 20.21
C LEU A 200 4.15 -23.62 20.12
N GLN A 201 4.41 -24.20 18.94
CA GLN A 201 4.54 -25.65 18.78
C GLN A 201 5.70 -26.23 19.61
N ALA A 202 6.86 -25.56 19.61
CA ALA A 202 8.00 -25.99 20.41
C ALA A 202 7.66 -25.96 21.92
N ILE A 203 7.01 -24.91 22.40
CA ILE A 203 6.53 -24.82 23.79
C ILE A 203 5.53 -25.95 24.10
N ALA A 204 4.56 -26.21 23.22
CA ALA A 204 3.59 -27.29 23.40
C ALA A 204 4.24 -28.68 23.49
N GLN A 205 5.39 -28.87 22.85
CA GLN A 205 6.18 -30.10 22.87
C GLN A 205 7.20 -30.18 24.03
N GLY A 206 7.24 -29.17 24.92
CA GLY A 206 8.21 -29.11 26.01
C GLY A 206 9.63 -28.73 25.57
N GLN A 207 9.77 -28.14 24.37
CA GLN A 207 11.03 -27.68 23.79
C GLN A 207 11.14 -26.15 23.77
N GLY A 208 10.27 -25.45 24.50
CA GLY A 208 10.26 -23.99 24.59
C GLY A 208 11.55 -23.45 25.19
N GLN A 209 12.11 -22.40 24.59
CA GLN A 209 13.25 -21.69 25.15
C GLN A 209 12.75 -20.48 25.95
N PRO A 210 13.07 -20.39 27.25
CA PRO A 210 12.71 -19.23 28.07
C PRO A 210 13.39 -17.97 27.54
N ALA A 211 12.75 -16.83 27.73
CA ALA A 211 13.37 -15.57 27.33
C ALA A 211 14.60 -15.27 28.21
N PRO A 212 15.68 -14.67 27.66
CA PRO A 212 16.91 -14.43 28.41
C PRO A 212 16.75 -13.57 29.68
N HIS A 213 15.66 -12.80 29.77
CA HIS A 213 15.33 -11.93 30.89
C HIS A 213 14.43 -12.59 31.95
N LEU A 214 14.00 -13.84 31.72
CA LEU A 214 13.23 -14.68 32.66
C LEU A 214 14.03 -15.95 32.98
N PRO A 215 15.20 -15.86 33.64
CA PRO A 215 16.11 -16.99 33.82
C PRO A 215 15.57 -18.10 34.73
N HIS A 216 14.51 -17.82 35.49
CA HIS A 216 13.88 -18.78 36.40
C HIS A 216 12.80 -19.63 35.74
N GLU A 217 12.34 -19.23 34.56
CA GLU A 217 11.31 -19.96 33.84
C GLU A 217 11.95 -21.14 33.09
N THR A 218 11.36 -22.33 33.21
CA THR A 218 11.83 -23.54 32.53
C THR A 218 10.95 -23.89 31.33
N ALA A 219 11.42 -24.81 30.47
CA ALA A 219 10.62 -25.32 29.37
C ALA A 219 9.32 -26.02 29.85
N GLU A 220 9.36 -26.64 31.03
CA GLU A 220 8.21 -27.27 31.67
C GLU A 220 7.21 -26.23 32.16
N ASP A 221 7.69 -25.13 32.77
CA ASP A 221 6.84 -24.01 33.20
C ASP A 221 6.10 -23.38 32.01
N LEU A 222 6.82 -23.15 30.90
CA LEU A 222 6.22 -22.65 29.65
C LEU A 222 5.16 -23.59 29.11
N GLN A 223 5.43 -24.89 29.10
CA GLN A 223 4.48 -25.89 28.62
C GLN A 223 3.23 -25.94 29.51
N GLN A 224 3.41 -25.93 30.83
CA GLN A 224 2.30 -25.88 31.79
C GLN A 224 1.50 -24.58 31.65
N GLY A 225 2.18 -23.44 31.51
CA GLY A 225 1.58 -22.13 31.25
C GLY A 225 0.70 -22.16 30.00
N LEU A 226 1.23 -22.70 28.89
CA LEU A 226 0.49 -22.84 27.64
C LEU A 226 -0.73 -23.75 27.79
N LEU A 227 -0.62 -24.87 28.51
CA LEU A 227 -1.74 -25.78 28.76
C LEU A 227 -2.81 -25.18 29.70
N SER A 228 -2.44 -24.21 30.53
CA SER A 228 -3.32 -23.54 31.49
C SER A 228 -4.11 -22.35 30.92
N ILE A 229 -3.82 -21.92 29.68
CA ILE A 229 -4.51 -20.78 29.08
C ILE A 229 -6.01 -21.05 28.92
N ALA A 230 -6.81 -19.97 28.92
CA ALA A 230 -8.26 -20.05 28.76
C ALA A 230 -8.65 -20.89 27.53
N PRO A 231 -9.66 -21.78 27.64
CA PRO A 231 -10.04 -22.66 26.54
C PRO A 231 -10.56 -21.88 25.32
N PRO A 232 -10.35 -22.39 24.10
CA PRO A 232 -10.85 -21.73 22.89
C PRO A 232 -12.38 -21.78 22.83
N PRO A 233 -13.04 -20.84 22.13
CA PRO A 233 -14.50 -20.83 21.97
C PRO A 233 -15.02 -22.07 21.21
N VAL A 234 -14.20 -22.64 20.33
CA VAL A 234 -14.49 -23.91 19.64
C VAL A 234 -13.60 -25.00 20.23
N PRO A 235 -14.14 -26.15 20.67
CA PRO A 235 -13.35 -27.24 21.24
C PRO A 235 -12.22 -27.67 20.28
N SER A 236 -11.01 -27.81 20.80
CA SER A 236 -9.85 -28.38 20.10
C SER A 236 -9.53 -29.76 20.64
N SER A 237 -9.06 -30.65 19.77
CA SER A 237 -8.63 -32.00 20.17
C SER A 237 -7.31 -32.02 20.95
N SER A 238 -6.44 -31.05 20.69
CA SER A 238 -5.13 -30.89 21.31
C SER A 238 -4.66 -29.43 21.25
N MET A 239 -3.61 -29.09 22.00
CA MET A 239 -2.98 -27.76 21.89
C MET A 239 -2.44 -27.51 20.48
N SER A 240 -1.83 -28.52 19.85
CA SER A 240 -1.33 -28.42 18.47
C SER A 240 -2.44 -28.12 17.46
N ASP A 241 -3.61 -28.74 17.62
CA ASP A 241 -4.80 -28.48 16.80
C ASP A 241 -5.34 -27.05 17.01
N ARG A 242 -5.36 -26.58 18.26
CA ARG A 242 -5.71 -25.18 18.58
C ARG A 242 -4.78 -24.20 17.87
N ILE A 243 -3.47 -24.40 17.98
CA ILE A 243 -2.47 -23.54 17.34
C ILE A 243 -2.60 -23.59 15.81
N ALA A 244 -2.84 -24.77 15.22
CA ALA A 244 -3.04 -24.90 13.78
C ALA A 244 -4.29 -24.15 13.28
N ARG A 245 -5.40 -24.17 14.03
CA ARG A 245 -6.60 -23.38 13.69
C ARG A 245 -6.37 -21.88 13.82
N ALA A 246 -5.65 -21.45 14.85
CA ALA A 246 -5.25 -20.06 15.04
C ALA A 246 -4.37 -19.59 13.86
N HIS A 247 -3.35 -20.38 13.51
CA HIS A 247 -2.51 -20.14 12.32
C HIS A 247 -3.32 -19.99 11.04
N GLY A 248 -4.23 -20.93 10.76
CA GLY A 248 -5.10 -20.87 9.59
C GLY A 248 -5.93 -19.58 9.53
N THR A 249 -6.59 -19.24 10.63
CA THR A 249 -7.41 -18.03 10.73
C THR A 249 -6.58 -16.75 10.55
N THR A 250 -5.43 -16.67 11.23
CA THR A 250 -4.50 -15.54 11.09
C THR A 250 -3.99 -15.42 9.66
N ARG A 251 -3.64 -16.53 9.01
CA ARG A 251 -3.16 -16.54 7.64
C ARG A 251 -4.22 -16.01 6.66
N GLU A 252 -5.49 -16.32 6.88
CA GLU A 252 -6.59 -15.77 6.06
C GLU A 252 -6.81 -14.27 6.30
N LEU A 253 -6.72 -13.79 7.55
CA LEU A 253 -6.75 -12.34 7.86
C LEU A 253 -5.58 -11.60 7.20
N LEU A 254 -4.39 -12.20 7.19
CA LEU A 254 -3.22 -11.63 6.53
C LEU A 254 -3.36 -11.59 5.01
N LYS A 255 -4.01 -12.58 4.39
CA LYS A 255 -4.28 -12.60 2.95
C LYS A 255 -5.34 -11.59 2.52
N SER A 256 -6.28 -11.28 3.42
CA SER A 256 -7.44 -10.43 3.15
C SER A 256 -7.30 -9.07 3.82
N ALA A 257 -7.79 -8.92 5.05
CA ALA A 257 -7.87 -7.66 5.79
C ALA A 257 -6.55 -6.86 5.79
N ALA A 258 -5.41 -7.51 6.02
CA ALA A 258 -4.12 -6.82 6.05
C ALA A 258 -3.71 -6.22 4.70
N GLN A 259 -4.15 -6.79 3.57
CA GLN A 259 -3.85 -6.27 2.23
C GLN A 259 -4.83 -5.16 1.81
N MET A 260 -6.05 -5.17 2.35
CA MET A 260 -7.12 -4.27 1.95
C MET A 260 -7.28 -3.03 2.84
N THR A 261 -6.63 -3.02 4.00
CA THR A 261 -6.57 -1.89 4.94
C THR A 261 -5.21 -1.19 4.86
N ASP A 262 -5.06 -0.08 5.60
CA ASP A 262 -3.80 0.67 5.68
C ASP A 262 -2.78 0.06 6.64
N ALA A 263 -2.95 -1.21 7.01
CA ALA A 263 -2.11 -1.88 8.00
C ALA A 263 -0.60 -1.76 7.69
N TYR A 264 -0.20 -1.93 6.43
CA TYR A 264 1.21 -1.83 6.00
C TYR A 264 1.81 -0.44 6.07
N PHE A 265 0.97 0.60 6.06
CA PHE A 265 1.40 1.98 6.18
C PHE A 265 1.52 2.43 7.63
N LEU A 266 0.78 1.80 8.54
CA LEU A 266 0.64 2.24 9.93
C LEU A 266 1.39 1.35 10.93
N TYR A 267 1.61 0.08 10.59
CA TYR A 267 2.14 -0.92 11.52
C TYR A 267 3.27 -1.73 10.90
N THR A 268 4.16 -2.26 11.75
CA THR A 268 5.22 -3.15 11.33
C THR A 268 4.67 -4.53 10.95
N PRO A 269 5.37 -5.33 10.12
CA PRO A 269 4.94 -6.69 9.81
C PRO A 269 4.74 -7.56 11.06
N SER A 270 5.57 -7.34 12.10
CA SER A 270 5.42 -8.01 13.39
C SER A 270 4.13 -7.63 14.10
N GLN A 271 3.80 -6.35 14.16
CA GLN A 271 2.53 -5.87 14.73
C GLN A 271 1.32 -6.41 13.95
N ILE A 272 1.38 -6.40 12.61
CA ILE A 272 0.26 -6.85 11.76
C ILE A 272 -0.06 -8.33 12.00
N TRP A 273 0.94 -9.23 11.96
CA TRP A 273 0.66 -10.65 12.18
C TRP A 273 0.21 -10.91 13.61
N PHE A 274 0.80 -10.22 14.58
CA PHE A 274 0.45 -10.42 15.98
C PHE A 274 -0.97 -9.94 16.29
N SER A 275 -1.39 -8.80 15.71
CA SER A 275 -2.76 -8.31 15.79
C SER A 275 -3.76 -9.25 15.11
N ALA A 276 -3.40 -9.83 13.95
CA ALA A 276 -4.21 -10.86 13.32
C ALA A 276 -4.26 -12.16 14.15
N PHE A 277 -3.21 -12.47 14.91
CA PHE A 277 -3.15 -13.62 15.80
C PHE A 277 -4.00 -13.40 17.07
N LEU A 278 -3.99 -12.19 17.65
CA LEU A 278 -4.89 -11.78 18.72
C LEU A 278 -6.38 -11.92 18.35
N LEU A 279 -6.72 -11.66 17.09
CA LEU A 279 -8.08 -11.84 16.57
C LEU A 279 -8.47 -13.32 16.40
N ALA A 280 -7.50 -14.17 16.08
CA ALA A 280 -7.72 -15.60 15.87
C ALA A 280 -7.82 -16.35 17.20
N ASP A 281 -6.92 -16.07 18.14
CA ASP A 281 -6.90 -16.68 19.48
C ASP A 281 -6.18 -15.74 20.47
N ARG A 282 -6.97 -14.90 21.15
CA ARG A 282 -6.45 -13.92 22.10
C ARG A 282 -5.62 -14.54 23.24
N PRO A 283 -6.08 -15.59 23.94
CA PRO A 283 -5.28 -16.22 25.00
C PRO A 283 -3.91 -16.75 24.51
N LEU A 284 -3.84 -17.36 23.32
CA LEU A 284 -2.56 -17.81 22.75
C LEU A 284 -1.62 -16.64 22.46
N ALA A 285 -2.15 -15.56 21.90
CA ALA A 285 -1.37 -14.38 21.57
C ALA A 285 -0.88 -13.64 22.83
N GLU A 286 -1.73 -13.47 23.83
CA GLU A 286 -1.36 -12.85 25.11
C GLU A 286 -0.30 -13.69 25.85
N PHE A 287 -0.46 -15.02 25.86
CA PHE A 287 0.58 -15.93 26.39
C PHE A 287 1.93 -15.72 25.67
N LEU A 288 1.94 -15.65 24.34
CA LEU A 288 3.17 -15.43 23.59
C LEU A 288 3.81 -14.06 23.88
N LEU A 289 3.01 -13.00 24.11
CA LEU A 289 3.56 -11.71 24.58
C LEU A 289 4.19 -11.82 25.96
N ASP A 290 3.54 -12.56 26.86
CA ASP A 290 4.02 -12.73 28.24
C ASP A 290 5.34 -13.49 28.27
N VAL A 291 5.49 -14.54 27.45
CA VAL A 291 6.76 -15.26 27.27
C VAL A 291 7.87 -14.34 26.74
N LYS A 292 7.54 -13.37 25.87
CA LYS A 292 8.55 -12.52 25.22
C LYS A 292 8.89 -11.23 25.96
N LEU A 293 7.97 -10.66 26.72
CA LEU A 293 8.11 -9.34 27.35
C LEU A 293 7.91 -9.38 28.87
N GLY A 294 7.52 -10.52 29.41
CA GLY A 294 7.19 -10.69 30.82
C GLY A 294 5.82 -10.11 31.20
N GLY A 295 5.26 -10.65 32.29
CA GLY A 295 4.07 -10.11 32.93
C GLY A 295 4.37 -8.88 33.81
N PRO A 296 3.35 -8.28 34.44
CA PRO A 296 3.56 -7.33 35.53
C PRO A 296 4.39 -8.01 36.62
N VAL A 297 5.40 -7.35 37.16
CA VAL A 297 6.17 -7.88 38.29
C VAL A 297 5.21 -7.97 39.49
N THR A 298 4.67 -9.17 39.76
CA THR A 298 4.02 -9.45 41.02
C THR A 298 5.09 -9.57 42.10
N ALA A 299 4.89 -8.86 43.21
CA ALA A 299 5.76 -8.81 44.38
C ALA A 299 5.85 -10.14 45.17
N THR A 300 5.88 -11.27 44.47
CA THR A 300 5.97 -12.62 45.05
C THR A 300 7.39 -13.19 45.03
N ILE A 301 8.35 -12.49 44.42
CA ILE A 301 9.78 -12.82 44.58
C ILE A 301 10.33 -11.89 45.66
N PRO A 302 10.84 -12.40 46.80
CA PRO A 302 11.58 -11.58 47.74
C PRO A 302 12.87 -11.13 47.05
N ALA A 303 12.87 -9.89 46.55
CA ALA A 303 14.07 -9.24 46.05
C ALA A 303 15.06 -9.11 47.23
N PRO A 304 16.35 -9.41 47.03
CA PRO A 304 17.36 -9.05 48.01
C PRO A 304 17.41 -7.53 48.09
N GLU A 305 17.01 -7.02 49.25
CA GLU A 305 17.30 -5.71 49.84
C GLU A 305 17.23 -4.48 48.91
N THR A 306 16.05 -3.84 48.95
CA THR A 306 15.82 -2.38 48.89
C THR A 306 16.71 -1.53 47.98
N ASP A 307 16.10 -1.05 46.89
CA ASP A 307 16.32 0.31 46.40
C ASP A 307 14.96 1.02 46.31
N GLU A 308 14.86 2.21 46.91
CA GLU A 308 13.64 3.03 47.12
C GLU A 308 12.99 3.60 45.83
N ASN A 309 13.38 3.15 44.63
CA ASN A 309 12.79 3.62 43.39
C ASN A 309 11.93 2.51 42.79
N GLY A 310 10.60 2.66 42.88
CA GLY A 310 9.60 1.73 42.34
C GLY A 310 10.03 1.06 41.04
N LEU A 311 10.45 -0.20 41.15
CA LEU A 311 11.02 -0.99 40.06
C LEU A 311 9.94 -1.27 39.00
N VAL A 312 9.89 -0.41 37.99
CA VAL A 312 9.12 -0.65 36.77
C VAL A 312 9.93 -1.58 35.88
N ASN A 313 9.39 -2.75 35.53
CA ASN A 313 9.98 -3.59 34.48
C ASN A 313 9.95 -2.79 33.16
N PRO A 314 11.10 -2.38 32.58
CA PRO A 314 11.11 -1.55 31.38
C PRO A 314 10.48 -2.25 30.17
N LEU A 315 10.47 -3.59 30.14
CA LEU A 315 9.77 -4.38 29.12
C LEU A 315 8.25 -4.36 29.32
N TYR A 316 7.78 -4.21 30.56
CA TYR A 316 6.36 -4.09 30.86
C TYR A 316 5.76 -2.76 30.37
N GLU A 317 6.47 -1.64 30.47
CA GLU A 317 6.02 -0.38 29.85
C GLU A 317 5.91 -0.48 28.34
N ILE A 318 6.89 -1.14 27.71
CA ILE A 318 6.87 -1.43 26.26
C ILE A 318 5.67 -2.32 25.94
N ARG A 319 5.38 -3.33 26.76
CA ARG A 319 4.20 -4.20 26.62
C ARG A 319 2.90 -3.41 26.69
N SER A 320 2.73 -2.48 27.63
CA SER A 320 1.52 -1.65 27.71
C SER A 320 1.31 -0.80 26.46
N LYS A 321 2.37 -0.17 25.95
CA LYS A 321 2.31 0.60 24.69
C LYS A 321 2.01 -0.32 23.50
N LEU A 322 2.66 -1.48 23.45
CA LEU A 322 2.47 -2.47 22.39
C LEU A 322 1.02 -2.99 22.39
N HIS A 323 0.44 -3.29 23.55
CA HIS A 323 -0.94 -3.75 23.64
C HIS A 323 -1.93 -2.74 23.05
N HIS A 324 -1.72 -1.44 23.28
CA HIS A 324 -2.53 -0.39 22.66
C HIS A 324 -2.40 -0.41 21.12
N VAL A 325 -1.17 -0.40 20.60
CA VAL A 325 -0.89 -0.47 19.16
C VAL A 325 -1.49 -1.72 18.51
N LEU A 326 -1.35 -2.87 19.18
CA LEU A 326 -1.91 -4.13 18.71
C LEU A 326 -3.44 -4.11 18.68
N SER A 327 -4.07 -3.47 19.67
CA SER A 327 -5.53 -3.31 19.72
C SER A 327 -6.03 -2.41 18.58
N GLU A 328 -5.34 -1.30 18.29
CA GLU A 328 -5.70 -0.42 17.18
C GLU A 328 -5.54 -1.13 15.83
N CYS A 329 -4.43 -1.87 15.64
CA CYS A 329 -4.22 -2.66 14.43
C CYS A 329 -5.27 -3.77 14.29
N SER A 330 -5.62 -4.47 15.39
CA SER A 330 -6.70 -5.47 15.37
C SER A 330 -8.05 -4.86 14.99
N ALA A 331 -8.39 -3.68 15.51
CA ALA A 331 -9.62 -2.97 15.15
C ALA A 331 -9.62 -2.58 13.66
N LEU A 332 -8.49 -2.11 13.13
CA LEU A 332 -8.33 -1.82 11.70
C LEU A 332 -8.52 -3.07 10.83
N LEU A 333 -7.95 -4.21 11.24
CA LEU A 333 -8.11 -5.46 10.50
C LEU A 333 -9.58 -5.95 10.54
N GLN A 334 -10.27 -5.81 11.68
CA GLN A 334 -11.68 -6.17 11.83
C GLN A 334 -12.63 -5.26 11.04
N SER A 335 -12.25 -4.01 10.78
CA SER A 335 -13.09 -3.08 10.02
C SER A 335 -13.20 -3.43 8.54
N TYR A 336 -12.40 -4.37 8.05
CA TYR A 336 -12.44 -4.83 6.66
C TYR A 336 -13.65 -5.72 6.40
N THR A 337 -14.48 -5.31 5.44
CA THR A 337 -15.60 -6.10 4.89
C THR A 337 -15.52 -6.14 3.37
N PRO A 338 -15.39 -7.31 2.70
CA PRO A 338 -15.22 -7.37 1.24
C PRO A 338 -16.28 -6.56 0.49
N LEU A 339 -15.89 -5.79 -0.54
CA LEU A 339 -16.84 -4.91 -1.25
C LEU A 339 -18.01 -5.67 -1.89
N SER A 340 -17.80 -6.94 -2.23
CA SER A 340 -18.82 -7.84 -2.77
C SER A 340 -19.88 -8.27 -1.74
N SER A 341 -19.59 -8.16 -0.45
CA SER A 341 -20.49 -8.58 0.63
C SER A 341 -21.59 -7.57 0.93
N ASP A 342 -21.41 -6.30 0.56
CA ASP A 342 -22.37 -5.22 0.81
C ASP A 342 -22.91 -4.62 -0.52
N PRO A 343 -24.20 -4.84 -0.85
CA PRO A 343 -24.84 -4.23 -2.02
C PRO A 343 -24.77 -2.70 -2.06
N ALA A 344 -24.75 -2.03 -0.91
CA ALA A 344 -24.66 -0.58 -0.83
C ALA A 344 -23.27 -0.08 -1.25
N GLN A 345 -22.20 -0.74 -0.80
CA GLN A 345 -20.83 -0.47 -1.24
C GLN A 345 -20.68 -0.68 -2.75
N MET A 346 -21.26 -1.74 -3.30
CA MET A 346 -21.23 -1.99 -4.75
C MET A 346 -21.99 -0.92 -5.55
N LYS A 347 -23.12 -0.42 -5.03
CA LYS A 347 -23.85 0.70 -5.63
C LYS A 347 -23.04 2.01 -5.58
N SER A 348 -22.34 2.25 -4.48
CA SER A 348 -21.42 3.39 -4.33
C SER A 348 -20.27 3.29 -5.34
N LEU A 349 -19.63 2.13 -5.46
CA LEU A 349 -18.56 1.90 -6.43
C LEU A 349 -19.00 2.16 -7.88
N LYS A 350 -20.21 1.74 -8.26
CA LYS A 350 -20.77 2.04 -9.60
C LYS A 350 -20.94 3.54 -9.83
N ARG A 351 -21.35 4.29 -8.79
CA ARG A 351 -21.44 5.76 -8.86
C ARG A 351 -20.06 6.39 -9.02
N ILE A 352 -19.08 5.94 -8.23
CA ILE A 352 -17.69 6.41 -8.29
C ILE A 352 -17.10 6.13 -9.68
N ALA A 353 -17.31 4.93 -10.24
CA ALA A 353 -16.84 4.58 -11.58
C ALA A 353 -17.47 5.48 -12.66
N LYS A 354 -18.76 5.79 -12.55
CA LYS A 354 -19.44 6.74 -13.45
C LYS A 354 -18.86 8.15 -13.30
N LYS A 355 -18.57 8.59 -12.07
CA LYS A 355 -17.96 9.90 -11.81
C LYS A 355 -16.54 9.96 -12.38
N LEU A 356 -15.73 8.92 -12.19
CA LEU A 356 -14.39 8.79 -12.76
C LEU A 356 -14.42 8.94 -14.29
N TYR A 357 -15.37 8.30 -14.97
CA TYR A 357 -15.50 8.42 -16.43
C TYR A 357 -15.61 9.89 -16.90
N HIS A 358 -16.24 10.76 -16.10
CA HIS A 358 -16.39 12.18 -16.43
C HIS A 358 -15.20 13.06 -16.01
N CYS A 359 -14.35 12.58 -15.10
CA CYS A 359 -13.19 13.31 -14.57
C CYS A 359 -11.86 12.58 -14.80
N GLN A 360 -11.79 11.71 -15.81
CA GLN A 360 -10.54 11.06 -16.19
C GLN A 360 -9.70 12.01 -17.07
N ASN A 361 -8.39 12.05 -16.84
CA ASN A 361 -7.49 12.85 -17.66
C ASN A 361 -7.42 12.30 -19.10
N PRO A 362 -7.92 13.02 -20.12
CA PRO A 362 -7.99 12.55 -21.50
C PRO A 362 -6.61 12.30 -22.12
N GLU A 363 -5.57 13.01 -21.65
CA GLU A 363 -4.20 12.89 -22.16
C GLU A 363 -3.50 11.60 -21.70
N LYS A 364 -3.99 10.97 -20.63
CA LYS A 364 -3.36 9.80 -19.97
C LYS A 364 -4.22 8.52 -20.00
N VAL A 365 -5.36 8.51 -20.70
CA VAL A 365 -6.26 7.34 -20.81
C VAL A 365 -5.58 6.15 -21.47
N ASN A 366 -4.78 6.37 -22.51
CA ASN A 366 -4.06 5.31 -23.23
C ASN A 366 -2.56 5.47 -23.01
N LEU A 367 -2.04 4.76 -22.00
CA LEU A 367 -0.64 4.79 -21.60
C LEU A 367 0.30 4.32 -22.71
N ALA A 368 -0.06 3.28 -23.45
CA ALA A 368 0.74 2.79 -24.58
C ALA A 368 0.82 3.83 -25.71
N ALA A 369 -0.28 4.52 -26.01
CA ALA A 369 -0.29 5.60 -27.00
C ALA A 369 0.46 6.85 -26.50
N ALA A 370 0.35 7.19 -25.21
CA ALA A 370 1.09 8.29 -24.60
C ALA A 370 2.60 8.04 -24.66
N GLN A 371 3.05 6.83 -24.31
CA GLN A 371 4.45 6.43 -24.38
C GLN A 371 4.99 6.45 -25.81
N LYS A 372 4.20 6.00 -26.80
CA LYS A 372 4.55 6.12 -28.23
C LYS A 372 4.68 7.58 -28.69
N ARG A 373 3.86 8.49 -28.18
CA ARG A 373 3.98 9.94 -28.48
C ARG A 373 5.22 10.54 -27.84
N GLU A 374 5.55 10.14 -26.61
CA GLU A 374 6.74 10.59 -25.90
C GLU A 374 8.02 10.04 -26.54
N SER A 375 8.03 8.79 -27.02
CA SER A 375 9.17 8.19 -27.73
C SER A 375 9.32 8.66 -29.18
N ALA A 376 8.23 9.10 -29.82
CA ALA A 376 8.26 9.71 -31.15
C ALA A 376 8.72 11.18 -31.13
N GLN A 377 8.83 11.81 -29.95
CA GLN A 377 9.56 13.07 -29.83
C GLN A 377 11.07 12.78 -29.89
N PRO A 378 11.84 13.49 -30.74
CA PRO A 378 13.26 13.19 -30.89
C PRO A 378 13.99 13.37 -29.56
N SER A 379 14.58 12.28 -29.06
CA SER A 379 15.47 12.25 -27.91
C SER A 379 16.77 12.98 -28.26
N THR A 380 16.91 14.24 -27.87
CA THR A 380 18.18 14.98 -27.96
C THR A 380 19.13 14.55 -26.83
N ALA A 381 19.53 13.28 -26.84
CA ALA A 381 20.47 12.73 -25.85
C ALA A 381 21.39 11.68 -26.47
N VAL A 382 22.16 12.07 -27.49
CA VAL A 382 23.49 11.51 -27.77
C VAL A 382 24.35 12.66 -28.29
N GLN A 383 25.15 13.29 -27.40
CA GLN A 383 26.28 14.09 -27.83
C GLN A 383 27.40 13.13 -28.22
N SER A 384 27.64 12.98 -29.53
CA SER A 384 28.94 12.52 -30.03
C SER A 384 29.84 13.73 -30.19
N ASP A 385 30.96 13.68 -29.48
CA ASP A 385 32.06 14.63 -29.46
C ASP A 385 32.65 14.85 -30.87
N THR A 386 32.22 15.92 -31.55
CA THR A 386 33.01 16.61 -32.58
C THR A 386 32.59 18.07 -32.59
N GLY A 387 33.53 18.95 -32.26
CA GLY A 387 33.29 20.38 -32.12
C GLY A 387 32.86 21.03 -33.43
N VAL A 388 31.60 21.46 -33.48
CA VAL A 388 31.14 22.58 -34.31
C VAL A 388 30.10 23.35 -33.50
N VAL A 389 30.39 24.62 -33.24
CA VAL A 389 29.47 25.56 -32.60
C VAL A 389 28.37 25.91 -33.60
N THR A 390 27.17 25.39 -33.42
CA THR A 390 25.96 25.86 -34.13
C THR A 390 24.91 26.33 -33.13
N SER A 391 24.34 27.49 -33.44
CA SER A 391 23.32 28.24 -32.72
C SER A 391 22.28 27.39 -31.99
N GLU A 392 22.05 27.68 -30.70
CA GLU A 392 20.98 27.08 -29.89
C GLU A 392 19.63 27.17 -30.62
N SER A 393 19.06 26.03 -30.98
CA SER A 393 17.74 25.93 -31.60
C SER A 393 16.64 26.27 -30.59
N GLU A 394 15.56 26.92 -31.03
CA GLU A 394 14.38 27.25 -30.20
C GLU A 394 13.79 26.01 -29.48
N THR A 395 14.00 24.82 -30.05
CA THR A 395 13.63 23.54 -29.45
C THR A 395 14.38 23.23 -28.16
N GLU A 396 15.66 23.60 -28.06
CA GLU A 396 16.49 23.40 -26.87
C GLU A 396 16.10 24.37 -25.75
N ARG A 397 15.72 25.61 -26.11
CA ARG A 397 15.17 26.58 -25.16
C ARG A 397 13.83 26.13 -24.60
N LEU A 398 12.95 25.57 -25.43
CA LEU A 398 11.67 25.01 -24.98
C LEU A 398 11.84 23.77 -24.09
N ALA A 399 12.80 22.90 -24.38
CA ALA A 399 13.12 21.75 -23.54
C ALA A 399 13.74 22.17 -22.20
N LYS A 400 14.70 23.10 -22.20
CA LYS A 400 15.26 23.69 -20.97
C LYS A 400 14.17 24.40 -20.17
N LYS A 401 13.26 25.13 -20.82
CA LYS A 401 12.11 25.77 -20.17
C LYS A 401 11.16 24.76 -19.53
N ARG A 402 10.81 23.66 -20.21
CA ARG A 402 9.95 22.59 -19.64
C ARG A 402 10.62 21.86 -18.48
N LYS A 403 11.94 21.62 -18.55
CA LYS A 403 12.71 21.04 -17.46
C LYS A 403 12.78 21.98 -16.26
N LEU A 404 12.97 23.27 -16.51
CA LEU A 404 12.99 24.30 -15.47
C LEU A 404 11.60 24.49 -14.84
N GLU A 405 10.52 24.40 -15.62
CA GLU A 405 9.14 24.40 -15.15
C GLU A 405 8.84 23.14 -14.32
N GLN A 406 9.31 21.95 -14.73
CA GLN A 406 9.22 20.74 -13.90
C GLN A 406 10.02 20.87 -12.59
N GLU A 407 11.24 21.40 -12.63
CA GLU A 407 12.05 21.63 -11.43
C GLU A 407 11.46 22.73 -10.53
N GLN A 408 10.80 23.74 -11.10
CA GLN A 408 10.08 24.77 -10.33
C GLN A 408 8.81 24.23 -9.71
N VAL A 409 8.05 23.39 -10.41
CA VAL A 409 6.87 22.68 -9.87
C VAL A 409 7.29 21.76 -8.72
N VAL A 410 8.37 20.99 -8.88
CA VAL A 410 8.93 20.14 -7.80
C VAL A 410 9.43 20.97 -6.61
N ARG A 411 9.94 22.19 -6.83
CA ARG A 411 10.35 23.10 -5.75
C ARG A 411 9.17 23.83 -5.08
N GLN A 412 8.06 24.05 -5.79
CA GLN A 412 6.87 24.73 -5.27
C GLN A 412 5.87 23.78 -4.59
N ASP A 413 5.79 22.52 -5.03
CA ASP A 413 4.79 21.54 -4.55
C ASP A 413 5.11 20.91 -3.17
N GLY A 414 6.21 21.31 -2.52
CA GLY A 414 6.68 20.63 -1.31
C GLY A 414 7.13 19.18 -1.60
N ASP A 415 7.52 18.42 -0.57
CA ASP A 415 7.87 17.02 -0.77
C ASP A 415 6.62 16.23 -1.20
N VAL A 416 6.52 15.92 -2.49
CA VAL A 416 5.47 15.11 -3.12
C VAL A 416 5.26 13.77 -2.38
N PHE A 417 6.26 13.32 -1.62
CA PHE A 417 6.25 12.05 -0.89
C PHE A 417 5.91 12.18 0.60
N GLY A 418 5.64 13.39 1.09
CA GLY A 418 5.40 13.66 2.51
C GLY A 418 6.68 13.71 3.35
N PRO A 419 6.61 14.22 4.58
CA PRO A 419 7.77 14.38 5.45
C PRO A 419 8.33 13.01 5.89
N GLU A 420 9.66 12.90 5.99
CA GLU A 420 10.31 11.74 6.61
C GLU A 420 9.87 11.60 8.08
N LEU A 421 9.67 10.37 8.55
CA LEU A 421 9.44 10.09 9.97
C LEU A 421 10.66 10.54 10.78
N VAL A 422 10.51 11.60 11.57
CA VAL A 422 11.59 12.19 12.37
C VAL A 422 12.10 11.17 13.39
N THR A 423 13.37 10.78 13.28
CA THR A 423 14.03 9.80 14.17
C THR A 423 14.53 10.38 15.50
N GLN A 424 14.10 11.59 15.88
CA GLN A 424 14.66 12.25 17.07
C GLN A 424 14.11 11.62 18.35
N ARG A 425 14.94 10.81 19.02
CA ARG A 425 14.98 10.81 20.48
C ARG A 425 15.41 12.22 20.89
N THR A 426 14.46 13.10 21.18
CA THR A 426 14.75 14.28 21.99
C THR A 426 15.23 13.76 23.33
N LYS A 427 16.54 13.81 23.57
CA LYS A 427 17.05 13.82 24.93
C LYS A 427 16.51 15.10 25.56
N GLN A 428 15.51 14.96 26.41
CA GLN A 428 15.31 15.88 27.53
C GLN A 428 15.63 15.12 28.80
#